data_AF-A0A0R3Q8P5-F1
#
_entry.id   AF-A0A0R3Q8P5-F1
#
_cell.length_a   1.000
_cell.length_b   1.000
_cell.length_c   1.000
_cell.angle_alpha   90.00
_cell.angle_beta   90.00
_cell.angle_gamma   90.00
#
_symmetry.space_group_name_H-M   'P 1'
#
loop_
_entity.id
_entity.type
_entity.pdbx_description
1 polymer ?
#
loop_
_entity_poly.entity_id
_entity_poly.type
_entity_poly.pdbx_seq_one_letter_code
_entity_poly.pdbx_strand_id
1 'polypeptide(L)' 'MLSMTFAMIKPEAVAIPYITKVIWDEILVNKLEIIGAKRIHLNREMAKKLYAIHEGKLFYAYQRLCFK' A
#
# COMPACT_ATOMS: atom_id res chain seq x y z
N MET A 1 10.99 -19.50 -12.46
CA MET A 1 10.24 -18.34 -12.99
C MET A 1 10.18 -17.30 -11.89
N LEU A 2 10.69 -16.09 -12.11
CA LEU A 2 10.65 -15.00 -11.14
C LEU A 2 9.34 -14.23 -11.30
N SER A 3 8.61 -14.01 -10.21
CA SER A 3 7.37 -13.23 -10.19
C SER A 3 7.57 -11.94 -9.41
N MET A 4 7.15 -10.82 -9.97
CA MET A 4 7.14 -9.53 -9.28
C MET A 4 5.72 -9.21 -8.81
N THR A 5 5.62 -8.60 -7.63
CA THR A 5 4.36 -8.12 -7.08
C THR A 5 4.49 -6.66 -6.66
N PHE A 6 3.37 -5.96 -6.68
CA PHE A 6 3.26 -4.61 -6.14
C PHE A 6 2.72 -4.69 -4.71
N ALA A 7 3.51 -4.19 -3.75
CA ALA A 7 3.09 -4.04 -2.37
C ALA A 7 2.97 -2.56 -2.00
N MET A 8 1.94 -2.22 -1.23
CA MET A 8 1.72 -0.86 -0.74
C MET A 8 1.42 -0.90 0.76
N ILE A 9 2.23 -0.18 1.54
CA ILE A 9 1.98 0.03 2.96
C ILE A 9 1.00 1.20 3.09
N LYS A 10 -0.17 0.94 3.69
CA LYS A 10 -1.25 1.93 3.87
C LYS A 10 -0.83 3.03 4.86
N PRO A 11 -1.42 4.26 4.79
CA PRO A 11 -0.94 5.38 5.58
C PRO A 11 -1.03 5.18 7.09
N GLU A 12 -1.96 4.35 7.59
CA GLU A 12 -2.07 4.07 9.03
C GLU A 12 -0.82 3.35 9.55
N ALA A 13 -0.27 2.43 8.75
CA ALA A 13 0.98 1.73 9.07
C ALA A 13 2.21 2.63 8.85
N VAL A 14 2.18 3.52 7.85
CA VAL A 14 3.24 4.52 7.60
C VAL A 14 3.29 5.59 8.70
N ALA A 15 2.16 5.92 9.32
CA ALA A 15 2.09 6.88 10.42
C ALA A 15 2.82 6.41 11.68
N ILE A 16 3.07 5.10 11.81
CA ILE A 16 3.77 4.48 12.94
C ILE A 16 5.09 3.87 12.43
N PRO A 17 6.24 4.56 12.60
CA PRO A 17 7.51 4.13 12.01
C PRO A 17 7.93 2.70 12.37
N TYR A 18 7.63 2.27 13.60
CA TYR A 18 7.91 0.92 14.06
C TYR A 18 7.14 -0.14 13.26
N ILE A 19 5.86 0.08 12.97
CA ILE A 19 5.03 -0.85 12.19
C ILE A 19 5.55 -0.95 10.76
N THR A 20 5.91 0.18 10.16
CA THR A 20 6.52 0.18 8.82
C THR A 20 7.79 -0.66 8.77
N LYS A 21 8.66 -0.53 9.80
CA LYS A 21 9.88 -1.33 9.90
C LYS A 21 9.58 -2.82 10.02
N VAL A 22 8.64 -3.21 10.89
CA VAL A 22 8.25 -4.62 11.07
C VAL A 22 7.76 -5.22 9.75
N ILE A 23 6.89 -4.51 9.02
CA ILE A 23 6.39 -4.97 7.71
C ILE A 23 7.54 -5.14 6.71
N TRP A 24 8.48 -4.20 6.69
CA TRP A 24 9.65 -4.26 5.80
C TRP A 24 10.54 -5.47 6.14
N ASP A 25 10.81 -5.68 7.43
CA ASP A 25 11.62 -6.79 7.91
C ASP A 25 10.95 -8.14 7.59
N GLU A 26 9.62 -8.25 7.74
CA GLU A 26 8.88 -9.46 7.35
C GLU A 26 9.02 -9.80 5.86
N ILE A 27 8.99 -8.80 4.96
CA ILE A 27 9.17 -9.03 3.52
C ILE A 27 10.55 -9.64 3.27
N LEU A 28 11.59 -9.10 3.90
CA LEU A 28 12.97 -9.59 3.74
C LEU A 28 13.16 -10.99 4.34
N VAL A 29 12.60 -11.26 5.52
CA VAL A 29 12.67 -12.58 6.18
C VAL A 29 12.00 -13.66 5.33
N ASN A 30 10.93 -13.32 4.61
CA ASN A 30 10.24 -14.24 3.70
C ASN A 30 10.94 -14.43 2.35
N LYS A 31 12.20 -13.99 2.20
CA LYS A 31 13.02 -14.11 0.99
C LYS A 31 12.41 -13.39 -0.23
N LEU A 32 11.60 -12.36 0.01
CA LEU A 32 11.16 -11.45 -1.05
C LEU A 32 12.18 -10.33 -1.21
N GLU A 33 12.58 -10.06 -2.44
CA GLU A 33 13.51 -8.98 -2.77
C GLU A 33 12.74 -7.70 -3.09
N ILE A 34 13.16 -6.58 -2.49
CA ILE A 34 12.57 -5.27 -2.75
C ILE A 34 13.35 -4.62 -3.90
N ILE A 35 12.83 -4.74 -5.12
CA ILE A 35 13.45 -4.20 -6.34
C ILE A 35 13.34 -2.66 -6.41
N GLY A 36 12.33 -2.08 -5.75
CA GLY A 36 12.17 -0.63 -5.70
C GLY A 36 11.10 -0.21 -4.71
N ALA A 37 11.30 0.95 -4.08
CA ALA A 37 10.36 1.53 -3.15
C ALA A 37 10.28 3.05 -3.34
N LYS A 38 9.07 3.60 -3.21
CA LYS A 38 8.83 5.04 -3.28
C LYS A 38 7.78 5.43 -2.27
N ARG A 39 8.07 6.43 -1.44
CA ARG A 39 7.08 7.07 -0.57
C ARG A 39 6.36 8.14 -1.38
N ILE A 40 5.05 8.02 -1.51
CA ILE A 40 4.20 8.99 -2.20
C ILE A 40 3.02 9.36 -1.32
N HIS A 41 2.52 10.57 -1.51
CA HIS A 41 1.19 10.94 -1.03
C HIS A 41 0.22 10.77 -2.19
N LEU A 42 -0.68 9.79 -2.08
CA LEU A 42 -1.66 9.49 -3.13
C LEU A 42 -2.73 10.57 -3.14
N ASN A 43 -2.94 11.20 -4.30
CA ASN A 43 -4.09 12.07 -4.47
C ASN A 43 -5.38 11.24 -4.68
N ARG A 44 -6.54 11.89 -4.53
CA ARG A 44 -7.85 11.24 -4.60
C ARG A 44 -8.10 10.51 -5.93
N GLU A 45 -7.64 11.06 -7.04
CA GLU A 45 -7.84 10.48 -8.36
C GLU A 45 -7.01 9.21 -8.58
N MET A 46 -5.75 9.22 -8.14
CA MET A 46 -4.85 8.07 -8.25
C MET A 46 -5.37 6.86 -7.48
N ALA A 47 -5.84 7.06 -6.26
CA ALA A 47 -6.38 5.95 -5.47
C ALA A 47 -7.74 5.46 -5.99
N LYS A 48 -8.60 6.34 -6.53
CA LYS A 48 -9.81 5.90 -7.24
C LYS A 48 -9.45 4.98 -8.41
N LYS A 49 -8.43 5.34 -9.19
CA LYS A 49 -7.92 4.48 -10.27
C LYS A 49 -7.37 3.15 -9.75
N LEU A 50 -6.60 3.18 -8.65
CA LEU A 50 -6.03 1.98 -8.03
C LEU A 50 -7.12 1.00 -7.54
N TYR A 51 -8.23 1.53 -7.01
CA TYR A 51 -9.33 0.75 -6.46
C TYR A 51 -10.58 0.73 -7.34
N ALA A 52 -10.47 1.08 -8.62
CA ALA A 52 -11.62 1.19 -9.53
C ALA A 52 -12.41 -0.14 -9.64
N ILE A 53 -11.73 -1.28 -9.48
CA ILE A 53 -12.35 -2.62 -9.46
C ILE A 53 -13.35 -2.79 -8.29
N HIS A 54 -13.28 -1.93 -7.28
CA HIS A 54 -14.20 -1.94 -6.13
C HIS A 54 -15.32 -0.90 -6.25
N GLU A 55 -15.44 -0.21 -7.38
CA GLU A 55 -16.54 0.70 -7.64
C GLU A 55 -17.90 0.01 -7.44
N GLY A 56 -18.83 0.68 -6.74
CA GLY A 56 -20.13 0.13 -6.36
C GLY A 56 -20.15 -0.66 -5.04
N LYS A 57 -19.00 -0.95 -4.42
CA LYS A 57 -18.95 -1.57 -3.09
C LYS A 57 -19.05 -0.52 -1.98
N LEU A 58 -19.76 -0.85 -0.89
CA LEU A 58 -19.96 0.05 0.26
C LEU A 58 -18.65 0.62 0.80
N PHE A 59 -17.58 -0.18 0.84
CA PHE A 59 -16.26 0.23 1.35
C PHE A 59 -15.45 1.12 0.41
N TYR A 60 -15.82 1.24 -0.88
CA TYR A 60 -15.11 2.10 -1.83
C TYR A 60 -15.24 3.58 -1.45
N ALA A 61 -16.40 3.99 -0.94
CA ALA A 61 -16.63 5.36 -0.47
C ALA A 61 -15.84 5.66 0.83
N TYR A 62 -15.57 4.64 1.65
CA TYR A 62 -14.85 4.75 2.93
C TYR A 62 -13.32 4.72 2.80
N GLN A 63 -12.76 4.54 1.59
CA GLN A 63 -11.30 4.61 1.36
C GLN A 63 -10.67 5.99 1.61
N ARG A 64 -11.42 6.92 2.22
CA ARG A 64 -10.96 8.24 2.67
C ARG A 64 -9.71 8.20 3.57
N LEU A 65 -9.43 7.08 4.22
CA LEU A 65 -8.27 6.92 5.11
C LEU A 65 -6.94 6.94 4.35
N CYS A 66 -6.94 6.66 3.04
CA CYS A 66 -5.73 6.76 2.21
C CYS A 66 -5.24 8.21 1.94
N PHE A 67 -5.99 9.24 2.37
CA PHE A 67 -5.83 10.63 1.90
C PHE A 67 -5.72 11.70 3.00
N LYS A 68 -5.66 11.33 4.28
CA LYS A 68 -5.40 12.32 5.33
C LYS A 68 -3.92 12.64 5.43
#